data_AF-A0A4R7Q928-F1
#
_entry.id   AF-A0A4R7Q928-F1
#
_cell.length_a   1.000
_cell.length_b   1.000
_cell.length_c   1.000
_cell.angle_alpha   90.00
_cell.angle_beta   90.00
_cell.angle_gamma   90.00
#
_symmetry.space_group_name_H-M   'P 1'
#
loop_
_entity.id
_entity.type
_entity.pdbx_description
1 polymer ?
#
loop_
_entity_poly.entity_id
_entity_poly.type
_entity_poly.pdbx_seq_one_letter_code
_entity_poly.pdbx_strand_id
1 'polypeptide(L)'
;MKELIILNKRFFLESISAFYPMSEDFINKYSNYLDWFGADYPEFGISNNEKINWNLKFIWENKNKFNWAGLSANNAISWNDESIKKFEEYIDFEYLSMNSNVEWNEKLLEKYKTKLDWQFLSQESFPFDDNLLEKYKKEIWWSVLPNNPHINWTIELAEKYINEGYLSTIPNISDLKITSDFVNIFGEKISWSSLSWNTSVIWTPDLLEKHKGRLDWSGISMNSSIPWSDSLIENLKDYLIWNDPSNGSLSRNEKLPWTEQLIEKYYHKWNWESLSENEGLCWSEQLIDRYKNIWTWGFQHVYSGLSSNKGLPWSNHLIEKYEDLWDWDEISLNESIHWSTSLVKKYRHKWHYINLISNHKVYEDLFSNISEENLSHYFNHYIENYRE
;
A
#
# COMPACT_ATOMS: atom_id res chain seq x y z
N MET A 1 -20.05 -14.99 16.33
CA MET A 1 -19.47 -13.80 16.98
C MET A 1 -19.04 -14.06 18.43
N LYS A 2 -19.96 -14.31 19.38
CA LYS A 2 -19.64 -14.53 20.81
C LYS A 2 -18.46 -15.48 21.08
N GLU A 3 -18.47 -16.67 20.47
CA GLU A 3 -17.37 -17.63 20.62
C GLU A 3 -16.03 -17.16 20.03
N LEU A 4 -16.04 -16.38 18.94
CA LEU A 4 -14.79 -15.87 18.34
C LEU A 4 -14.12 -14.86 19.29
N ILE A 5 -14.94 -13.98 19.89
CA ILE A 5 -14.50 -12.98 20.88
C ILE A 5 -13.89 -13.69 22.11
N ILE A 6 -14.52 -14.78 22.56
CA ILE A 6 -14.04 -15.56 23.70
C ILE A 6 -12.72 -16.27 23.39
N LEU A 7 -12.62 -16.86 22.19
CA LEU A 7 -11.46 -17.67 21.80
C LEU A 7 -10.25 -16.82 21.40
N ASN A 8 -10.46 -15.56 20.97
CA ASN A 8 -9.38 -14.70 20.51
C ASN A 8 -9.58 -13.24 20.95
N LYS A 9 -9.40 -13.01 22.26
CA LYS A 9 -9.73 -11.76 22.96
C LYS A 9 -8.93 -10.57 22.48
N ARG A 10 -7.62 -10.73 22.43
CA ARG A 10 -6.69 -9.69 22.01
C ARG A 10 -7.05 -9.26 20.58
N PHE A 11 -7.41 -10.22 19.71
CA PHE A 11 -7.71 -9.97 18.29
C PHE A 11 -8.95 -9.08 18.18
N PHE A 12 -9.98 -9.42 18.95
CA PHE A 12 -11.16 -8.59 19.02
C PHE A 12 -10.87 -7.18 19.52
N LEU A 13 -10.12 -7.01 20.63
CA LEU A 13 -9.86 -5.70 21.20
C LEU A 13 -9.01 -4.81 20.27
N GLU A 14 -7.93 -5.36 19.71
CA GLU A 14 -7.04 -4.63 18.80
C GLU A 14 -7.76 -4.27 17.49
N SER A 15 -8.52 -5.19 16.88
CA SER A 15 -9.30 -4.89 15.67
C SER A 15 -10.38 -3.81 15.90
N ILE A 16 -11.06 -3.84 17.06
CA ILE A 16 -12.06 -2.82 17.38
C ILE A 16 -11.38 -1.47 17.67
N SER A 17 -10.27 -1.46 18.43
CA SER A 17 -9.48 -0.25 18.70
C SER A 17 -9.01 0.41 17.40
N ALA A 18 -8.51 -0.37 16.45
CA ALA A 18 -7.93 0.13 15.21
C ALA A 18 -8.97 0.65 14.21
N PHE A 19 -10.12 -0.01 14.08
CA PHE A 19 -11.00 0.21 12.92
C PHE A 19 -12.47 0.56 13.24
N TYR A 20 -12.92 0.40 14.49
CA TYR A 20 -14.33 0.65 14.81
C TYR A 20 -14.61 2.14 15.04
N PRO A 21 -15.68 2.71 14.44
CA PRO A 21 -16.09 4.11 14.64
C PRO A 21 -16.73 4.33 16.03
N MET A 22 -15.94 4.25 17.09
CA MET A 22 -16.43 4.35 18.46
C MET A 22 -16.86 5.78 18.81
N SER A 23 -17.97 5.92 19.55
CA SER A 23 -18.35 7.19 20.17
C SER A 23 -17.44 7.58 21.33
N GLU A 24 -17.36 8.87 21.65
CA GLU A 24 -16.62 9.35 22.84
C GLU A 24 -17.15 8.68 24.12
N ASP A 25 -18.47 8.48 24.24
CA ASP A 25 -19.11 7.82 25.39
C ASP A 25 -18.66 6.37 25.52
N PHE A 26 -18.56 5.64 24.41
CA PHE A 26 -18.06 4.28 24.39
C PHE A 26 -16.59 4.22 24.83
N ILE A 27 -15.75 5.08 24.26
CA ILE A 27 -14.32 5.13 24.61
C ILE A 27 -14.14 5.47 26.08
N ASN A 28 -14.88 6.43 26.61
CA ASN A 28 -14.82 6.80 28.03
C ASN A 28 -15.28 5.65 28.93
N LYS A 29 -16.36 4.96 28.58
CA LYS A 29 -16.90 3.83 29.35
C LYS A 29 -15.95 2.64 29.39
N TYR A 30 -15.29 2.34 28.28
CA TYR A 30 -14.42 1.17 28.13
C TYR A 30 -12.93 1.53 28.12
N SER A 31 -12.57 2.74 28.58
CA SER A 31 -11.22 3.31 28.49
C SER A 31 -10.12 2.42 29.04
N ASN A 32 -10.36 1.60 30.06
CA ASN A 32 -9.33 0.74 30.65
C ASN A 32 -9.11 -0.57 29.88
N TYR A 33 -9.94 -0.85 28.87
CA TYR A 33 -9.93 -2.10 28.11
C TYR A 33 -9.54 -1.90 26.65
N LEU A 34 -9.66 -0.68 26.15
CA LEU A 34 -9.26 -0.33 24.79
C LEU A 34 -7.75 -0.12 24.72
N ASP A 35 -7.17 -0.51 23.60
CA ASP A 35 -5.77 -0.20 23.31
C ASP A 35 -5.64 1.25 22.80
N TRP A 36 -5.12 2.14 23.66
CA TRP A 36 -4.88 3.55 23.30
C TRP A 36 -3.61 3.76 22.51
N PHE A 37 -2.59 2.94 22.75
CA PHE A 37 -1.23 3.16 22.28
C PHE A 37 -0.90 2.34 21.03
N GLY A 38 -1.48 1.15 20.91
CA GLY A 38 -1.03 0.11 20.00
C GLY A 38 0.13 -0.65 20.65
N ALA A 39 -0.16 -1.48 21.66
CA ALA A 39 0.83 -1.95 22.64
C ALA A 39 2.08 -2.60 22.00
N ASP A 40 1.89 -3.44 20.98
CA ASP A 40 2.98 -4.05 20.21
C ASP A 40 3.14 -3.43 18.81
N TYR A 41 2.14 -2.69 18.35
CA TYR A 41 2.00 -2.14 17.00
C TYR A 41 1.22 -0.81 17.06
N PRO A 42 1.92 0.34 17.07
CA PRO A 42 1.32 1.66 17.23
C PRO A 42 0.10 1.93 16.34
N GLU A 43 0.12 1.42 15.10
CA GLU A 43 -0.93 1.56 14.09
C GLU A 43 -2.29 0.95 14.47
N PHE A 44 -2.35 0.01 15.44
CA PHE A 44 -3.61 -0.61 15.87
C PHE A 44 -4.23 0.02 17.12
N GLY A 45 -3.60 1.07 17.67
CA GLY A 45 -4.16 1.82 18.78
C GLY A 45 -5.27 2.78 18.35
N ILE A 46 -6.10 3.18 19.33
CA ILE A 46 -7.15 4.21 19.14
C ILE A 46 -6.58 5.48 18.48
N SER A 47 -5.36 5.89 18.79
CA SER A 47 -4.73 7.08 18.21
C SER A 47 -4.70 7.10 16.66
N ASN A 48 -4.59 5.94 16.02
CA ASN A 48 -4.51 5.81 14.56
C ASN A 48 -5.87 5.52 13.91
N ASN A 49 -6.94 5.37 14.71
CA ASN A 49 -8.26 5.05 14.19
C ASN A 49 -8.90 6.29 13.52
N GLU A 50 -8.85 6.30 12.19
CA GLU A 50 -9.43 7.37 11.35
C GLU A 50 -10.97 7.31 11.26
N LYS A 51 -11.61 6.28 11.82
CA LYS A 51 -13.08 6.14 11.82
C LYS A 51 -13.74 6.83 13.02
N ILE A 52 -12.96 7.23 14.01
CA ILE A 52 -13.45 8.00 15.16
C ILE A 52 -13.70 9.45 14.75
N ASN A 53 -14.83 10.00 15.18
CA ASN A 53 -15.09 11.43 15.03
C ASN A 53 -14.33 12.20 16.10
N TRP A 54 -13.13 12.68 15.76
CA TRP A 54 -12.21 13.30 16.71
C TRP A 54 -12.64 14.71 17.13
N ASN A 55 -12.51 14.97 18.44
CA ASN A 55 -12.83 16.24 19.06
C ASN A 55 -11.62 16.77 19.84
N LEU A 56 -11.19 18.00 19.52
CA LEU A 56 -10.02 18.62 20.17
C LEU A 56 -10.19 18.84 21.69
N LYS A 57 -11.42 18.86 22.21
CA LYS A 57 -11.66 18.87 23.65
C LYS A 57 -11.39 17.48 24.24
N PHE A 58 -11.93 16.43 23.63
CA PHE A 58 -11.72 15.05 24.04
C PHE A 58 -10.23 14.66 24.01
N ILE A 59 -9.52 15.05 22.94
CA ILE A 59 -8.07 14.85 22.81
C ILE A 59 -7.33 15.50 23.99
N TRP A 60 -7.67 16.75 24.32
CA TRP A 60 -7.03 17.48 25.43
C TRP A 60 -7.28 16.85 26.80
N GLU A 61 -8.50 16.38 27.05
CA GLU A 61 -8.90 15.74 28.30
C GLU A 61 -8.17 14.40 28.51
N ASN A 62 -7.87 13.68 27.42
CA ASN A 62 -7.20 12.38 27.44
C ASN A 62 -5.74 12.41 26.93
N LYS A 63 -5.12 13.59 26.82
CA LYS A 63 -3.79 13.81 26.21
C LYS A 63 -2.65 12.91 26.70
N ASN A 64 -2.72 12.42 27.93
CA ASN A 64 -1.69 11.55 28.53
C ASN A 64 -1.88 10.06 28.19
N LYS A 65 -2.99 9.68 27.55
CA LYS A 65 -3.27 8.30 27.15
C LYS A 65 -2.91 8.03 25.69
N PHE A 66 -2.92 9.05 24.85
CA PHE A 66 -2.71 8.88 23.42
C PHE A 66 -1.25 8.70 23.07
N ASN A 67 -1.02 7.86 22.06
CA ASN A 67 0.17 7.92 21.25
C ASN A 67 0.08 9.14 20.32
N TRP A 68 0.96 10.12 20.51
CA TRP A 68 0.94 11.38 19.76
C TRP A 68 1.50 11.26 18.35
N ALA A 69 2.41 10.31 18.07
CA ALA A 69 2.84 10.04 16.70
C ALA A 69 1.65 9.62 15.83
N GLY A 70 0.82 8.70 16.36
CA GLY A 70 -0.40 8.26 15.68
C GLY A 70 -1.42 9.38 15.48
N LEU A 71 -1.69 10.19 16.51
CA LEU A 71 -2.60 11.34 16.37
C LEU A 71 -2.09 12.40 15.38
N SER A 72 -0.77 12.63 15.35
CA SER A 72 -0.16 13.58 14.42
C SER A 72 -0.29 13.11 12.97
N ALA A 73 -0.13 11.81 12.71
CA ALA A 73 -0.32 11.23 11.37
C ALA A 73 -1.80 11.01 10.98
N ASN A 74 -2.73 10.98 11.94
CA ASN A 74 -4.13 10.63 11.71
C ASN A 74 -4.86 11.64 10.80
N ASN A 75 -5.28 11.20 9.61
CA ASN A 75 -5.93 12.07 8.63
C ASN A 75 -7.37 12.47 9.00
N ALA A 76 -8.01 11.80 9.97
CA ALA A 76 -9.33 12.18 10.45
C ALA A 76 -9.31 13.39 11.39
N ILE A 77 -8.13 13.87 11.79
CA ILE A 77 -7.96 15.04 12.63
C ILE A 77 -7.57 16.24 11.77
N SER A 78 -8.38 17.29 11.79
CA SER A 78 -8.07 18.55 11.12
C SER A 78 -7.07 19.35 11.95
N TRP A 79 -5.81 19.34 11.51
CA TRP A 79 -4.72 20.12 12.09
C TRP A 79 -4.57 21.46 11.36
N ASN A 80 -5.04 22.52 11.99
CA ASN A 80 -4.84 23.91 11.58
C ASN A 80 -3.90 24.68 12.53
N ASP A 81 -3.55 25.92 12.19
CA ASP A 81 -2.66 26.79 12.98
C ASP A 81 -3.02 26.85 14.49
N GLU A 82 -4.31 26.94 14.83
CA GLU A 82 -4.78 27.04 16.22
C GLU A 82 -4.61 25.72 16.98
N SER A 83 -5.04 24.62 16.37
CA SER A 83 -4.91 23.28 16.96
C SER A 83 -3.45 22.86 17.11
N ILE A 84 -2.59 23.11 16.12
CA ILE A 84 -1.16 22.82 16.18
C ILE A 84 -0.53 23.61 17.34
N LYS A 85 -0.87 24.89 17.45
CA LYS A 85 -0.38 25.72 18.56
C LYS A 85 -0.88 25.23 19.93
N LYS A 86 -2.14 24.80 20.03
CA LYS A 86 -2.73 24.28 21.28
C LYS A 86 -2.02 23.01 21.77
N PHE A 87 -1.62 22.14 20.84
CA PHE A 87 -1.02 20.84 21.13
C PHE A 87 0.49 20.79 20.83
N GLU A 88 1.14 21.95 20.71
CA GLU A 88 2.52 22.09 20.22
C GLU A 88 3.56 21.28 21.01
N GLU A 89 3.36 21.11 22.32
CA GLU A 89 4.26 20.34 23.18
C GLU A 89 4.11 18.83 23.04
N TYR A 90 3.00 18.37 22.45
CA TYR A 90 2.65 16.97 22.33
C TYR A 90 2.79 16.44 20.90
N ILE A 91 2.54 17.29 19.90
CA ILE A 91 2.62 16.92 18.49
C ILE A 91 3.99 16.36 18.14
N ASP A 92 3.97 15.23 17.44
CA ASP A 92 5.13 14.71 16.75
C ASP A 92 5.18 15.34 15.35
N PHE A 93 6.12 16.26 15.14
CA PHE A 93 6.22 17.02 13.89
C PHE A 93 6.75 16.20 12.71
N GLU A 94 7.47 15.11 12.97
CA GLU A 94 7.91 14.18 11.93
C GLU A 94 6.67 13.47 11.34
N TYR A 95 5.83 12.90 12.21
CA TYR A 95 4.57 12.27 11.82
C TYR A 95 3.48 13.26 11.40
N LEU A 96 3.51 14.51 11.86
CA LEU A 96 2.64 15.54 11.31
C LEU A 96 3.00 15.82 9.85
N SER A 97 4.29 15.75 9.48
CA SER A 97 4.77 16.06 8.12
C SER A 97 4.23 15.12 7.03
N MET A 98 3.87 13.89 7.38
CA MET A 98 3.21 12.93 6.48
C MET A 98 1.68 13.09 6.38
N ASN A 99 1.08 13.90 7.25
CA ASN A 99 -0.37 14.08 7.27
C ASN A 99 -0.80 15.05 6.16
N SER A 100 -1.49 14.51 5.15
CA SER A 100 -1.95 15.25 3.96
C SER A 100 -3.13 16.18 4.25
N ASN A 101 -3.79 16.03 5.40
CA ASN A 101 -4.95 16.83 5.80
C ASN A 101 -4.59 18.01 6.72
N VAL A 102 -3.30 18.20 7.02
CA VAL A 102 -2.82 19.44 7.66
C VAL A 102 -3.00 20.60 6.68
N GLU A 103 -3.49 21.74 7.16
CA GLU A 103 -3.57 22.98 6.39
C GLU A 103 -2.20 23.65 6.28
N TRP A 104 -1.26 22.96 5.63
CA TRP A 104 0.12 23.42 5.53
C TRP A 104 0.20 24.78 4.83
N ASN A 105 1.00 25.66 5.41
CA ASN A 105 1.24 26.98 4.88
C ASN A 105 2.66 27.43 5.21
N GLU A 106 3.14 28.47 4.52
CA GLU A 106 4.51 28.96 4.67
C GLU A 106 4.86 29.34 6.13
N LYS A 107 3.89 29.83 6.93
CA LYS A 107 4.15 30.22 8.33
C LYS A 107 4.45 29.00 9.19
N LEU A 108 3.71 27.91 8.99
CA LEU A 108 3.98 26.64 9.67
C LEU A 108 5.34 26.08 9.27
N LEU A 109 5.66 26.11 7.96
CA LEU A 109 6.96 25.68 7.46
C LEU A 109 8.11 26.46 8.10
N GLU A 110 8.02 27.79 8.14
CA GLU A 110 9.06 28.62 8.76
C GLU A 110 9.17 28.37 10.27
N LYS A 111 8.03 28.31 10.98
CA LYS A 111 8.03 28.13 12.43
C LYS A 111 8.63 26.78 12.85
N TYR A 112 8.31 25.72 12.10
CA TYR A 112 8.66 24.35 12.46
C TYR A 112 9.74 23.72 11.58
N LYS A 113 10.40 24.52 10.73
CA LYS A 113 11.39 24.11 9.71
C LYS A 113 12.34 23.00 10.15
N THR A 114 12.89 23.08 11.36
CA THR A 114 13.90 22.14 11.87
C THR A 114 13.30 20.88 12.51
N LYS A 115 11.99 20.84 12.73
CA LYS A 115 11.25 19.70 13.28
C LYS A 115 10.50 18.90 12.22
N LEU A 116 10.28 19.51 11.05
CA LEU A 116 9.54 18.91 9.95
C LEU A 116 10.41 17.92 9.17
N ASP A 117 9.79 16.84 8.72
CA ASP A 117 10.38 15.92 7.77
C ASP A 117 10.15 16.45 6.35
N TRP A 118 11.24 16.91 5.74
CA TRP A 118 11.20 17.47 4.40
C TRP A 118 11.07 16.43 3.30
N GLN A 119 11.37 15.15 3.57
CA GLN A 119 11.14 14.09 2.61
C GLN A 119 9.63 13.87 2.44
N PHE A 120 8.88 13.74 3.54
CA PHE A 120 7.42 13.57 3.48
C PHE A 120 6.71 14.80 2.89
N LEU A 121 7.11 16.01 3.30
CA LEU A 121 6.55 17.24 2.72
C LEU A 121 6.82 17.34 1.22
N SER A 122 8.03 16.99 0.78
CA SER A 122 8.40 17.00 -0.64
C SER A 122 7.61 15.97 -1.43
N GLN A 123 7.38 14.79 -0.87
CA GLN A 123 6.76 13.68 -1.58
C GLN A 123 5.24 13.81 -1.72
N GLU A 124 4.50 14.24 -0.69
CA GLU A 124 3.03 14.10 -0.69
C GLU A 124 2.26 15.27 -0.06
N SER A 125 2.73 15.82 1.07
CA SER A 125 1.85 16.63 1.93
C SER A 125 1.79 18.13 1.62
N PHE A 126 2.81 18.70 0.96
CA PHE A 126 2.91 20.16 0.80
C PHE A 126 2.72 20.64 -0.64
N PRO A 127 1.84 21.62 -0.91
CA PRO A 127 1.64 22.19 -2.24
C PRO A 127 2.71 23.23 -2.59
N PHE A 128 3.89 22.78 -3.01
CA PHE A 128 4.96 23.68 -3.46
C PHE A 128 4.58 24.41 -4.76
N ASP A 129 4.69 25.73 -4.75
CA ASP A 129 4.71 26.55 -5.97
C ASP A 129 6.15 26.92 -6.37
N ASP A 130 6.33 27.51 -7.55
CA ASP A 130 7.64 27.93 -8.06
C ASP A 130 8.46 28.79 -7.09
N ASN A 131 7.81 29.66 -6.32
CA ASN A 131 8.51 30.54 -5.38
C ASN A 131 9.00 29.75 -4.17
N LEU A 132 8.18 28.84 -3.66
CA LEU A 132 8.50 27.98 -2.53
C LEU A 132 9.57 26.94 -2.91
N LEU A 133 9.53 26.41 -4.14
CA LEU A 133 10.58 25.54 -4.68
C LEU A 133 11.95 26.24 -4.68
N GLU A 134 11.99 27.50 -5.10
CA GLU A 134 13.24 28.27 -5.09
C GLU A 134 13.69 28.62 -3.67
N LYS A 135 12.74 29.02 -2.81
CA LYS A 135 13.01 29.43 -1.43
C LYS A 135 13.55 28.27 -0.58
N TYR A 136 12.96 27.08 -0.70
CA TYR A 136 13.30 25.89 0.10
C TYR A 136 14.14 24.87 -0.69
N LYS A 137 14.84 25.33 -1.73
CA LYS A 137 15.62 24.48 -2.65
C LYS A 137 16.61 23.54 -1.95
N LYS A 138 17.13 23.92 -0.77
CA LYS A 138 18.12 23.13 -0.02
C LYS A 138 17.48 22.07 0.86
N GLU A 139 16.25 22.30 1.28
CA GLU A 139 15.51 21.42 2.16
C GLU A 139 14.69 20.40 1.39
N ILE A 140 14.21 20.77 0.20
CA ILE A 140 13.43 19.89 -0.68
C ILE A 140 14.23 18.65 -1.09
N TRP A 141 13.58 17.50 -0.97
CA TRP A 141 14.07 16.24 -1.49
C TRP A 141 13.65 16.09 -2.96
N TRP A 142 14.49 16.62 -3.84
CA TRP A 142 14.25 16.65 -5.28
C TRP A 142 14.04 15.28 -5.93
N SER A 143 14.54 14.20 -5.34
CA SER A 143 14.35 12.83 -5.83
C SER A 143 12.94 12.29 -5.63
N VAL A 144 12.18 12.81 -4.66
CA VAL A 144 10.80 12.36 -4.35
C VAL A 144 9.75 13.41 -4.71
N LEU A 145 10.15 14.67 -4.89
CA LEU A 145 9.29 15.78 -5.30
C LEU A 145 8.42 15.48 -6.54
N PRO A 146 8.87 14.73 -7.57
CA PRO A 146 8.02 14.38 -8.69
C PRO A 146 6.75 13.60 -8.33
N ASN A 147 6.75 12.89 -7.20
CA ASN A 147 5.59 12.13 -6.71
C ASN A 147 4.52 13.02 -6.06
N ASN A 148 4.81 14.31 -5.83
CA ASN A 148 3.91 15.21 -5.13
C ASN A 148 2.65 15.50 -5.94
N PRO A 149 1.46 15.07 -5.46
CA PRO A 149 0.21 15.20 -6.21
C PRO A 149 -0.26 16.66 -6.32
N HIS A 150 0.34 17.58 -5.56
CA HIS A 150 0.01 19.00 -5.59
C HIS A 150 0.86 19.80 -6.59
N ILE A 151 1.90 19.21 -7.18
CA ILE A 151 2.75 19.87 -8.17
C ILE A 151 2.29 19.50 -9.58
N ASN A 152 1.83 20.50 -10.33
CA ASN A 152 1.51 20.34 -11.74
C ASN A 152 2.77 20.53 -12.61
N TRP A 153 3.42 19.42 -12.98
CA TRP A 153 4.59 19.45 -13.85
C TRP A 153 4.21 19.92 -15.27
N THR A 154 4.74 21.06 -15.69
CA THR A 154 4.71 21.50 -17.10
C THR A 154 6.04 21.18 -17.78
N ILE A 155 6.09 21.21 -19.13
CA ILE A 155 7.36 21.07 -19.86
C ILE A 155 8.35 22.16 -19.41
N GLU A 156 7.87 23.39 -19.22
CA GLU A 156 8.69 24.54 -18.80
C GLU A 156 9.27 24.34 -17.39
N LEU A 157 8.45 23.84 -16.45
CA LEU A 157 8.89 23.54 -15.09
C LEU A 157 9.89 22.38 -15.06
N ALA A 158 9.62 21.32 -15.84
CA ALA A 158 10.53 20.20 -16.00
C ALA A 158 11.86 20.66 -16.62
N GLU A 159 11.85 21.47 -17.67
CA GLU A 159 13.07 22.04 -18.27
C GLU A 159 13.86 22.90 -17.30
N LYS A 160 13.18 23.71 -16.47
CA LYS A 160 13.81 24.55 -15.46
C LYS A 160 14.60 23.72 -14.44
N TYR A 161 14.07 22.57 -14.04
CA TYR A 161 14.65 21.73 -12.98
C TYR A 161 15.32 20.44 -13.47
N ILE A 162 15.42 20.21 -14.80
CA ILE A 162 16.01 18.99 -15.40
C ILE A 162 17.48 18.76 -15.04
N ASN A 163 18.23 19.85 -14.86
CA ASN A 163 19.66 19.80 -14.59
C ASN A 163 20.01 19.72 -13.09
N GLU A 164 19.02 19.85 -12.20
CA GLU A 164 19.25 19.76 -10.74
C GLU A 164 19.53 18.32 -10.28
N GLY A 165 19.69 17.37 -11.22
CA GLY A 165 20.30 16.06 -10.97
C GLY A 165 19.34 14.92 -10.68
N TYR A 166 18.03 15.18 -10.64
CA TYR A 166 17.05 14.20 -10.17
C TYR A 166 15.86 13.96 -11.10
N LEU A 167 15.81 14.54 -12.31
CA LEU A 167 14.84 14.08 -13.34
C LEU A 167 15.24 12.77 -14.02
N SER A 168 16.40 12.18 -13.69
CA SER A 168 16.65 10.75 -13.93
C SER A 168 15.69 9.88 -13.13
N THR A 169 15.03 10.43 -12.10
CA THR A 169 13.88 9.86 -11.42
C THR A 169 12.65 10.70 -11.75
N ILE A 170 12.22 10.76 -13.02
CA ILE A 170 10.80 10.99 -13.32
C ILE A 170 10.08 9.63 -13.24
N PRO A 171 9.73 9.06 -12.07
CA PRO A 171 8.66 8.08 -12.02
C PRO A 171 7.32 8.81 -11.97
N ASN A 172 6.32 8.20 -12.60
CA ASN A 172 4.90 8.45 -12.32
C ASN A 172 4.42 9.90 -12.36
N ILE A 173 4.71 10.63 -13.44
CA ILE A 173 3.81 11.75 -13.77
C ILE A 173 2.62 11.13 -14.49
N SER A 174 1.64 10.59 -13.77
CA SER A 174 0.42 10.02 -14.40
C SER A 174 -0.25 11.01 -15.36
N ASP A 175 0.00 12.31 -15.15
CA ASP A 175 -0.68 13.40 -15.84
C ASP A 175 0.15 14.04 -16.97
N LEU A 176 1.47 13.87 -16.99
CA LEU A 176 2.27 14.21 -18.18
C LEU A 176 2.13 13.04 -19.14
N LYS A 177 1.27 13.19 -20.14
CA LYS A 177 1.29 12.32 -21.32
C LYS A 177 2.63 12.50 -22.03
N ILE A 178 3.61 11.66 -21.69
CA ILE A 178 4.94 11.69 -22.33
C ILE A 178 4.77 11.07 -23.73
N THR A 179 4.64 11.94 -24.73
CA THR A 179 4.47 11.53 -26.13
C THR A 179 5.79 11.06 -26.74
N SER A 180 5.71 10.41 -27.90
CA SER A 180 6.90 10.03 -28.67
C SER A 180 7.77 11.25 -29.02
N ASP A 181 7.20 12.43 -29.21
CA ASP A 181 7.94 13.67 -29.50
C ASP A 181 8.78 14.11 -28.31
N PHE A 182 8.25 14.03 -27.09
CA PHE A 182 9.01 14.30 -25.87
C PHE A 182 10.21 13.36 -25.74
N VAL A 183 9.99 12.06 -25.92
CA VAL A 183 11.07 11.05 -25.87
C VAL A 183 12.13 11.34 -26.94
N ASN A 184 11.73 11.73 -28.15
CA ASN A 184 12.65 12.04 -29.22
C ASN A 184 13.45 13.35 -28.96
N ILE A 185 12.87 14.34 -28.29
CA ILE A 185 13.52 15.63 -27.99
C ILE A 185 14.46 15.52 -26.78
N PHE A 186 14.01 14.87 -25.72
CA PHE A 186 14.70 14.83 -24.42
C PHE A 186 15.41 13.50 -24.14
N GLY A 187 15.27 12.48 -24.98
CA GLY A 187 15.89 11.16 -24.77
C GLY A 187 17.42 11.14 -24.77
N GLU A 188 18.08 12.22 -25.16
CA GLU A 188 19.54 12.40 -25.00
C GLU A 188 19.90 13.04 -23.64
N LYS A 189 18.94 13.69 -22.97
CA LYS A 189 19.10 14.35 -21.66
C LYS A 189 18.54 13.51 -20.52
N ILE A 190 17.76 12.48 -20.83
CA ILE A 190 17.07 11.62 -19.87
C ILE A 190 17.61 10.20 -19.98
N SER A 191 17.70 9.50 -18.85
CA SER A 191 18.08 8.09 -18.79
C SER A 191 17.05 7.21 -19.52
N TRP A 192 17.51 6.40 -20.48
CA TRP A 192 16.67 5.43 -21.17
C TRP A 192 16.16 4.32 -20.25
N SER A 193 16.90 4.00 -19.19
CA SER A 193 16.40 3.10 -18.15
C SER A 193 15.15 3.72 -17.52
N SER A 194 15.23 4.96 -17.05
CA SER A 194 14.11 5.66 -16.43
C SER A 194 12.90 5.79 -17.35
N LEU A 195 13.10 6.07 -18.64
CA LEU A 195 12.02 6.05 -19.62
C LEU A 195 11.38 4.67 -19.75
N SER A 196 12.19 3.61 -19.85
CA SER A 196 11.72 2.23 -20.04
C SER A 196 10.85 1.75 -18.86
N TRP A 197 11.16 2.18 -17.65
CA TRP A 197 10.37 1.90 -16.43
C TRP A 197 9.15 2.81 -16.24
N ASN A 198 9.03 3.89 -17.02
CA ASN A 198 7.97 4.89 -16.84
C ASN A 198 6.67 4.47 -17.55
N THR A 199 5.59 4.34 -16.77
CA THR A 199 4.26 3.93 -17.23
C THR A 199 3.44 5.09 -17.82
N SER A 200 3.89 6.34 -17.68
CA SER A 200 3.26 7.52 -18.29
C SER A 200 3.70 7.76 -19.74
N VAL A 201 4.78 7.09 -20.19
CA VAL A 201 5.18 7.10 -21.59
C VAL A 201 4.13 6.39 -22.43
N ILE A 202 3.68 7.05 -23.48
CA ILE A 202 2.80 6.45 -24.49
C ILE A 202 3.67 5.59 -25.41
N TRP A 203 3.91 4.35 -24.98
CA TRP A 203 4.66 3.37 -25.77
C TRP A 203 3.86 2.91 -26.99
N THR A 204 4.51 2.95 -28.15
CA THR A 204 4.00 2.35 -29.38
C THR A 204 4.98 1.30 -29.87
N PRO A 205 4.51 0.27 -30.62
CA PRO A 205 5.40 -0.71 -31.24
C PRO A 205 6.51 -0.03 -32.07
N ASP A 206 6.19 1.05 -32.78
CA ASP A 206 7.16 1.81 -33.59
C ASP A 206 8.23 2.49 -32.72
N LEU A 207 7.84 3.07 -31.57
CA LEU A 207 8.78 3.70 -30.65
C LEU A 207 9.73 2.67 -30.02
N LEU A 208 9.19 1.51 -29.64
CA LEU A 208 9.96 0.40 -29.11
C LEU A 208 10.98 -0.10 -30.14
N GLU A 209 10.53 -0.34 -31.38
CA GLU A 209 11.38 -0.86 -32.44
C GLU A 209 12.46 0.15 -32.85
N LYS A 210 12.10 1.43 -32.99
CA LYS A 210 13.02 2.52 -33.37
C LYS A 210 14.19 2.64 -32.39
N HIS A 211 13.92 2.47 -31.09
CA HIS A 211 14.90 2.72 -30.02
C HIS A 211 15.37 1.46 -29.30
N LYS A 212 15.09 0.26 -29.82
CA LYS A 212 15.42 -1.03 -29.19
C LYS A 212 16.85 -1.20 -28.68
N GLY A 213 17.82 -0.54 -29.32
CA GLY A 213 19.23 -0.57 -28.93
C GLY A 213 19.59 0.32 -27.75
N ARG A 214 18.66 1.17 -27.29
CA ARG A 214 18.82 2.10 -26.15
C ARG A 214 17.94 1.73 -24.97
N LEU A 215 16.87 0.98 -25.20
CA LEU A 215 15.92 0.59 -24.16
C LEU A 215 16.55 -0.31 -23.11
N ASP A 216 16.11 -0.10 -21.87
CA ASP A 216 16.32 -1.05 -20.79
C ASP A 216 15.20 -2.08 -20.84
N TRP A 217 15.56 -3.29 -21.29
CA TRP A 217 14.59 -4.36 -21.51
C TRP A 217 14.00 -4.93 -20.22
N SER A 218 14.65 -4.77 -19.07
CA SER A 218 14.05 -5.11 -17.78
C SER A 218 12.87 -4.19 -17.49
N GLY A 219 13.06 -2.87 -17.70
CA GLY A 219 11.99 -1.89 -17.55
C GLY A 219 10.85 -2.10 -18.54
N ILE A 220 11.18 -2.30 -19.82
CA ILE A 220 10.17 -2.60 -20.84
C ILE A 220 9.38 -3.86 -20.48
N SER A 221 10.04 -4.95 -20.07
CA SER A 221 9.36 -6.23 -19.78
C SER A 221 8.33 -6.13 -18.65
N MET A 222 8.57 -5.28 -17.65
CA MET A 222 7.62 -5.04 -16.55
C MET A 222 6.66 -3.87 -16.80
N ASN A 223 6.84 -3.10 -17.87
CA ASN A 223 6.05 -1.90 -18.07
C ASN A 223 4.59 -2.25 -18.42
N SER A 224 3.66 -1.76 -17.59
CA SER A 224 2.22 -2.00 -17.69
C SER A 224 1.51 -1.08 -18.69
N SER A 225 2.17 -0.02 -19.18
CA SER A 225 1.60 0.89 -20.17
C SER A 225 1.88 0.50 -21.62
N ILE A 226 2.73 -0.52 -21.83
CA ILE A 226 2.97 -1.07 -23.16
C ILE A 226 1.71 -1.77 -23.66
N PRO A 227 1.33 -1.56 -24.94
CA PRO A 227 0.19 -2.25 -25.55
C PRO A 227 0.57 -3.70 -25.91
N TRP A 228 0.71 -4.55 -24.89
CA TRP A 228 1.07 -5.95 -25.06
C TRP A 228 0.08 -6.71 -25.94
N SER A 229 0.62 -7.51 -26.84
CA SER A 229 -0.11 -8.41 -27.72
C SER A 229 0.75 -9.61 -28.04
N ASP A 230 0.14 -10.74 -28.42
CA ASP A 230 0.89 -11.95 -28.81
C ASP A 230 1.89 -11.65 -29.94
N SER A 231 1.51 -10.79 -30.90
CA SER A 231 2.40 -10.36 -31.99
C SER A 231 3.58 -9.52 -31.51
N LEU A 232 3.37 -8.64 -30.53
CA LEU A 232 4.45 -7.81 -29.98
C LEU A 232 5.42 -8.65 -29.17
N ILE A 233 4.89 -9.57 -28.34
CA ILE A 233 5.69 -10.52 -27.57
C ILE A 233 6.51 -11.40 -28.51
N GLU A 234 5.91 -11.94 -29.56
CA GLU A 234 6.61 -12.78 -30.54
C GLU A 234 7.73 -12.01 -31.28
N ASN A 235 7.49 -10.75 -31.63
CA ASN A 235 8.50 -9.90 -32.29
C ASN A 235 9.67 -9.59 -31.35
N LEU A 236 9.39 -9.23 -30.10
CA LEU A 236 10.40 -8.78 -29.14
C LEU A 236 10.99 -9.89 -28.26
N LYS A 237 10.55 -11.14 -28.43
CA LYS A 237 10.84 -12.28 -27.53
C LYS A 237 12.32 -12.51 -27.18
N ASP A 238 13.23 -12.12 -28.05
CA ASP A 238 14.68 -12.32 -27.88
C ASP A 238 15.33 -11.18 -27.08
N TYR A 239 14.64 -10.05 -26.95
CA TYR A 239 15.04 -8.92 -26.11
C TYR A 239 14.36 -8.94 -24.74
N LEU A 240 13.13 -9.46 -24.67
CA LEU A 240 12.35 -9.49 -23.43
C LEU A 240 13.02 -10.33 -22.35
N ILE A 241 12.88 -9.85 -21.12
CA ILE A 241 13.40 -10.49 -19.93
C ILE A 241 12.30 -11.38 -19.36
N TRP A 242 12.43 -12.70 -19.56
CA TRP A 242 11.42 -13.68 -19.15
C TRP A 242 11.55 -14.09 -17.68
N ASN A 243 12.79 -14.29 -17.25
CA ASN A 243 13.16 -14.74 -15.91
C ASN A 243 14.33 -13.90 -15.43
N ASP A 244 14.04 -13.00 -14.49
CA ASP A 244 15.04 -12.19 -13.79
C ASP A 244 14.60 -12.03 -12.33
N PRO A 245 15.40 -12.50 -11.36
CA PRO A 245 15.15 -12.35 -9.93
C PRO A 245 15.47 -10.95 -9.39
N SER A 246 15.75 -9.96 -10.23
CA SER A 246 16.02 -8.57 -9.81
C SER A 246 14.87 -7.59 -10.09
N ASN A 247 13.64 -8.11 -10.21
CA ASN A 247 12.38 -7.36 -10.43
C ASN A 247 12.13 -6.88 -11.87
N GLY A 248 12.79 -7.42 -12.89
CA GLY A 248 12.67 -6.95 -14.28
C GLY A 248 11.99 -7.92 -15.26
N SER A 249 11.11 -8.81 -14.81
CA SER A 249 10.66 -9.96 -15.62
C SER A 249 9.21 -9.86 -16.12
N LEU A 250 8.98 -10.36 -17.34
CA LEU A 250 7.64 -10.54 -17.93
C LEU A 250 6.72 -11.41 -17.04
N SER A 251 7.30 -12.35 -16.28
CA SER A 251 6.53 -13.25 -15.41
C SER A 251 5.72 -12.49 -14.35
N ARG A 252 6.12 -11.25 -14.00
CA ARG A 252 5.44 -10.38 -13.04
C ARG A 252 4.48 -9.38 -13.68
N ASN A 253 4.44 -9.32 -15.01
CA ASN A 253 3.66 -8.31 -15.70
C ASN A 253 2.19 -8.74 -15.77
N GLU A 254 1.34 -8.10 -14.97
CA GLU A 254 -0.10 -8.37 -14.91
C GLU A 254 -0.86 -7.91 -16.18
N LYS A 255 -0.24 -7.08 -17.02
CA LYS A 255 -0.88 -6.53 -18.23
C LYS A 255 -0.57 -7.31 -19.50
N LEU A 256 0.14 -8.44 -19.40
CA LEU A 256 0.27 -9.35 -20.54
C LEU A 256 -1.09 -9.97 -20.90
N PRO A 257 -1.28 -10.36 -22.17
CA PRO A 257 -2.47 -11.10 -22.61
C PRO A 257 -2.41 -12.56 -22.12
N TRP A 258 -2.49 -12.76 -20.81
CA TRP A 258 -2.36 -14.07 -20.19
C TRP A 258 -3.41 -15.05 -20.72
N THR A 259 -2.92 -16.18 -21.21
CA THR A 259 -3.73 -17.35 -21.61
C THR A 259 -2.98 -18.61 -21.23
N GLU A 260 -3.69 -19.73 -21.04
CA GLU A 260 -3.02 -21.04 -20.83
C GLU A 260 -2.06 -21.36 -21.99
N GLN A 261 -2.39 -20.96 -23.22
CA GLN A 261 -1.55 -21.16 -24.40
C GLN A 261 -0.25 -20.35 -24.34
N LEU A 262 -0.30 -19.11 -23.85
CA LEU A 262 0.90 -18.28 -23.65
C LEU A 262 1.81 -18.88 -22.57
N ILE A 263 1.22 -19.34 -21.47
CA ILE A 263 1.94 -20.02 -20.38
C ILE A 263 2.62 -21.29 -20.90
N GLU A 264 1.89 -22.14 -21.61
CA GLU A 264 2.39 -23.40 -22.16
C GLU A 264 3.48 -23.19 -23.21
N LYS A 265 3.27 -22.25 -24.16
CA LYS A 265 4.22 -21.96 -25.25
C LYS A 265 5.61 -21.57 -24.74
N TYR A 266 5.67 -20.82 -23.64
CA TYR A 266 6.93 -20.35 -23.04
C TYR A 266 7.20 -20.97 -21.67
N TYR A 267 6.65 -22.16 -21.39
CA TYR A 267 6.74 -22.87 -20.12
C TYR A 267 8.14 -22.86 -19.47
N HIS A 268 9.19 -23.08 -20.28
CA HIS A 268 10.59 -23.13 -19.81
C HIS A 268 11.26 -21.76 -19.63
N LYS A 269 10.65 -20.69 -20.13
CA LYS A 269 11.17 -19.32 -19.99
C LYS A 269 10.62 -18.61 -18.77
N TRP A 270 9.43 -18.99 -18.31
CA TRP A 270 8.78 -18.34 -17.17
C TRP A 270 9.51 -18.59 -15.85
N ASN A 271 9.49 -17.57 -15.02
CA ASN A 271 9.81 -17.69 -13.60
C ASN A 271 8.51 -18.05 -12.85
N TRP A 272 8.40 -19.29 -12.40
CA TRP A 272 7.19 -19.82 -11.78
C TRP A 272 6.90 -19.22 -10.40
N GLU A 273 7.94 -18.79 -9.68
CA GLU A 273 7.81 -18.07 -8.42
C GLU A 273 7.13 -16.71 -8.65
N SER A 274 7.64 -15.94 -9.61
CA SER A 274 7.03 -14.67 -10.05
C SER A 274 5.63 -14.84 -10.63
N LEU A 275 5.36 -15.92 -11.38
CA LEU A 275 4.00 -16.20 -11.86
C LEU A 275 3.04 -16.52 -10.72
N SER A 276 3.53 -17.11 -9.61
CA SER A 276 2.69 -17.44 -8.45
C SER A 276 2.19 -16.19 -7.73
N GLU A 277 2.94 -15.08 -7.77
CA GLU A 277 2.52 -13.78 -7.22
C GLU A 277 1.65 -12.97 -8.19
N ASN A 278 1.67 -13.28 -9.48
CA ASN A 278 1.07 -12.42 -10.50
C ASN A 278 -0.47 -12.50 -10.48
N GLU A 279 -1.11 -11.40 -10.11
CA GLU A 279 -2.57 -11.29 -9.97
C GLU A 279 -3.28 -11.17 -11.32
N GLY A 280 -2.55 -10.84 -12.40
CA GLY A 280 -3.09 -10.65 -13.74
C GLY A 280 -3.28 -11.95 -14.53
N LEU A 281 -2.80 -13.10 -14.02
CA LEU A 281 -3.08 -14.39 -14.66
C LEU A 281 -4.59 -14.67 -14.65
N CYS A 282 -5.05 -15.38 -15.68
CA CYS A 282 -6.41 -15.91 -15.73
C CYS A 282 -6.53 -17.15 -14.81
N TRP A 283 -6.50 -16.92 -13.50
CA TRP A 283 -6.53 -17.98 -12.50
C TRP A 283 -7.82 -18.80 -12.57
N SER A 284 -7.64 -20.12 -12.47
CA SER A 284 -8.71 -21.09 -12.34
C SER A 284 -8.21 -22.26 -11.49
N GLU A 285 -9.11 -22.99 -10.84
CA GLU A 285 -8.71 -24.21 -10.14
C GLU A 285 -8.00 -25.21 -11.06
N GLN A 286 -8.38 -25.25 -12.35
CA GLN A 286 -7.78 -26.13 -13.37
C GLN A 286 -6.33 -25.75 -13.65
N LEU A 287 -6.02 -24.45 -13.72
CA LEU A 287 -4.66 -23.94 -13.89
C LEU A 287 -3.81 -24.24 -12.64
N ILE A 288 -4.37 -24.04 -11.45
CA ILE A 288 -3.71 -24.36 -10.17
C ILE A 288 -3.41 -25.86 -10.10
N ASP A 289 -4.39 -26.72 -10.40
CA ASP A 289 -4.24 -28.18 -10.40
C ASP A 289 -3.18 -28.64 -11.41
N ARG A 290 -3.18 -28.07 -12.64
CA ARG A 290 -2.27 -28.48 -13.71
C ARG A 290 -0.79 -28.30 -13.34
N TYR A 291 -0.47 -27.20 -12.68
CA TYR A 291 0.91 -26.86 -12.30
C TYR A 291 1.15 -26.88 -10.79
N LYS A 292 0.31 -27.62 -10.05
CA LYS A 292 0.30 -27.71 -8.58
C LYS A 292 1.69 -27.89 -7.93
N ASN A 293 2.54 -28.73 -8.54
CA ASN A 293 3.86 -29.07 -8.00
C ASN A 293 4.97 -28.10 -8.43
N ILE A 294 4.64 -27.10 -9.23
CA ILE A 294 5.57 -26.11 -9.77
C ILE A 294 5.29 -24.73 -9.16
N TRP A 295 4.04 -24.46 -8.81
CA TRP A 295 3.66 -23.25 -8.10
C TRP A 295 4.40 -23.10 -6.77
N THR A 296 4.78 -21.87 -6.47
CA THR A 296 5.25 -21.46 -5.16
C THR A 296 4.02 -21.13 -4.32
N TRP A 297 3.75 -21.93 -3.29
CA TRP A 297 2.50 -21.81 -2.52
C TRP A 297 2.51 -20.71 -1.48
N GLY A 298 3.66 -20.36 -0.93
CA GLY A 298 3.82 -19.27 0.03
C GLY A 298 5.26 -18.79 0.07
N PHE A 299 5.68 -18.13 1.14
CA PHE A 299 6.97 -17.44 1.16
C PHE A 299 8.13 -18.42 0.92
N GLN A 300 8.84 -18.23 -0.18
CA GLN A 300 10.11 -18.92 -0.46
C GLN A 300 11.15 -17.88 -0.81
N HIS A 301 12.31 -17.94 -0.15
CA HIS A 301 13.44 -17.04 -0.37
C HIS A 301 13.11 -15.54 -0.21
N VAL A 302 12.79 -14.85 -1.30
CA VAL A 302 12.63 -13.39 -1.38
C VAL A 302 11.20 -13.00 -1.77
N TYR A 303 10.36 -13.97 -2.14
CA TYR A 303 9.08 -13.74 -2.80
C TYR A 303 7.93 -14.46 -2.10
N SER A 304 6.77 -13.84 -2.18
CA SER A 304 5.51 -14.41 -1.75
C SER A 304 5.01 -15.46 -2.74
N GLY A 305 4.04 -16.28 -2.33
CA GLY A 305 3.48 -17.31 -3.19
C GLY A 305 2.01 -17.11 -3.53
N LEU A 306 1.37 -18.20 -3.96
CA LEU A 306 -0.07 -18.25 -4.16
C LEU A 306 -0.87 -17.83 -2.92
N SER A 307 -0.34 -18.01 -1.71
CA SER A 307 -1.02 -17.67 -0.44
C SER A 307 -1.31 -16.17 -0.30
N SER A 308 -0.44 -15.29 -0.82
CA SER A 308 -0.65 -13.84 -0.81
C SER A 308 -1.36 -13.30 -2.05
N ASN A 309 -1.44 -14.10 -3.13
CA ASN A 309 -1.95 -13.65 -4.43
C ASN A 309 -3.45 -13.29 -4.35
N LYS A 310 -3.78 -12.02 -4.64
CA LYS A 310 -5.16 -11.50 -4.59
C LYS A 310 -5.98 -11.84 -5.84
N GLY A 311 -5.34 -12.25 -6.93
CA GLY A 311 -5.98 -12.66 -8.19
C GLY A 311 -6.55 -14.09 -8.20
N LEU A 312 -6.28 -14.90 -7.17
CA LEU A 312 -6.83 -16.27 -7.09
C LEU A 312 -8.35 -16.28 -6.88
N PRO A 313 -9.05 -17.33 -7.35
CA PRO A 313 -10.48 -17.53 -7.11
C PRO A 313 -10.75 -18.04 -5.69
N TRP A 314 -10.40 -17.23 -4.68
CA TRP A 314 -10.50 -17.60 -3.27
C TRP A 314 -11.91 -18.07 -2.90
N SER A 315 -11.96 -19.23 -2.23
CA SER A 315 -13.19 -19.78 -1.65
C SER A 315 -12.83 -20.69 -0.48
N ASN A 316 -13.80 -20.95 0.41
CA ASN A 316 -13.60 -21.95 1.48
C ASN A 316 -13.21 -23.32 0.89
N HIS A 317 -13.77 -23.68 -0.28
CA HIS A 317 -13.41 -24.92 -0.96
C HIS A 317 -11.95 -24.93 -1.40
N LEU A 318 -11.46 -23.84 -2.00
CA LEU A 318 -10.06 -23.70 -2.43
C LEU A 318 -9.10 -23.79 -1.23
N ILE A 319 -9.43 -23.08 -0.14
CA ILE A 319 -8.65 -23.11 1.11
C ILE A 319 -8.58 -24.54 1.67
N GLU A 320 -9.71 -25.24 1.71
CA GLU A 320 -9.80 -26.62 2.19
C GLU A 320 -9.07 -27.63 1.29
N LYS A 321 -9.17 -27.48 -0.03
CA LYS A 321 -8.58 -28.39 -1.02
C LYS A 321 -7.05 -28.41 -0.95
N TYR A 322 -6.44 -27.28 -0.63
CA TYR A 322 -4.98 -27.12 -0.56
C TYR A 322 -4.48 -26.74 0.84
N GLU A 323 -5.23 -27.13 1.87
CA GLU A 323 -5.00 -26.77 3.27
C GLU A 323 -3.55 -26.97 3.76
N ASP A 324 -2.90 -28.03 3.29
CA ASP A 324 -1.54 -28.41 3.71
C ASP A 324 -0.43 -27.72 2.88
N LEU A 325 -0.79 -27.03 1.80
CA LEU A 325 0.16 -26.33 0.94
C LEU A 325 0.22 -24.84 1.21
N TRP A 326 -0.88 -24.28 1.73
CA TRP A 326 -0.95 -22.87 2.05
C TRP A 326 0.04 -22.47 3.15
N ASP A 327 0.63 -21.30 2.94
CA ASP A 327 1.31 -20.56 3.98
C ASP A 327 0.28 -19.72 4.73
N TRP A 328 0.02 -20.12 5.97
CA TRP A 328 -1.03 -19.52 6.79
C TRP A 328 -0.66 -18.12 7.30
N ASP A 329 0.61 -17.75 7.31
CA ASP A 329 1.04 -16.40 7.65
C ASP A 329 0.62 -15.44 6.52
N GLU A 330 0.91 -15.80 5.27
CA GLU A 330 0.52 -15.02 4.08
C GLU A 330 -1.01 -14.99 3.88
N ILE A 331 -1.70 -16.12 4.03
CA ILE A 331 -3.17 -16.16 3.93
C ILE A 331 -3.80 -15.24 4.98
N SER A 332 -3.23 -15.15 6.18
CA SER A 332 -3.78 -14.26 7.23
C SER A 332 -3.77 -12.77 6.82
N LEU A 333 -2.85 -12.33 5.95
CA LEU A 333 -2.79 -10.98 5.39
C LEU A 333 -3.61 -10.80 4.11
N ASN A 334 -4.13 -11.88 3.53
CA ASN A 334 -4.78 -11.80 2.22
C ASN A 334 -6.18 -11.15 2.32
N GLU A 335 -6.31 -9.97 1.70
CA GLU A 335 -7.55 -9.17 1.69
C GLU A 335 -8.57 -9.64 0.65
N SER A 336 -8.21 -10.58 -0.24
CA SER A 336 -9.13 -11.11 -1.26
C SER A 336 -9.93 -12.32 -0.77
N ILE A 337 -9.64 -12.77 0.45
CA ILE A 337 -10.41 -13.83 1.11
C ILE A 337 -11.65 -13.25 1.74
N HIS A 338 -12.78 -13.92 1.53
CA HIS A 338 -14.02 -13.63 2.25
C HIS A 338 -13.97 -14.26 3.64
N TRP A 339 -13.74 -13.44 4.66
CA TRP A 339 -13.60 -13.90 6.02
C TRP A 339 -14.97 -14.20 6.64
N SER A 340 -15.05 -15.34 7.32
CA SER A 340 -16.26 -15.72 8.04
C SER A 340 -15.91 -16.23 9.43
N THR A 341 -16.82 -16.03 10.39
CA THR A 341 -16.60 -16.56 11.75
C THR A 341 -16.40 -18.07 11.77
N SER A 342 -16.97 -18.82 10.82
CA SER A 342 -16.75 -20.26 10.65
C SER A 342 -15.34 -20.58 10.15
N LEU A 343 -14.83 -19.83 9.17
CA LEU A 343 -13.48 -20.01 8.62
C LEU A 343 -12.42 -19.73 9.69
N VAL A 344 -12.54 -18.59 10.37
CA VAL A 344 -11.60 -18.20 11.43
C VAL A 344 -11.60 -19.21 12.57
N LYS A 345 -12.77 -19.71 12.98
CA LYS A 345 -12.87 -20.74 14.03
C LYS A 345 -12.30 -22.09 13.61
N LYS A 346 -12.55 -22.53 12.37
CA LYS A 346 -12.10 -23.83 11.86
C LYS A 346 -10.58 -23.92 11.91
N TYR A 347 -9.90 -22.86 11.47
CA TYR A 347 -8.45 -22.80 11.37
C TYR A 347 -7.77 -21.97 12.46
N ARG A 348 -8.41 -21.82 13.63
CA ARG A 348 -7.95 -20.94 14.73
C ARG A 348 -6.50 -21.12 15.19
N HIS A 349 -5.93 -22.30 14.98
CA HIS A 349 -4.57 -22.66 15.39
C HIS A 349 -3.54 -22.50 14.27
N LYS A 350 -3.99 -22.24 13.04
CA LYS A 350 -3.13 -22.06 11.87
C LYS A 350 -2.90 -20.58 11.57
N TRP A 351 -3.86 -19.71 11.88
CA TRP A 351 -3.76 -18.28 11.59
C TRP A 351 -2.62 -17.60 12.33
N HIS A 352 -1.91 -16.73 11.62
CA HIS A 352 -1.02 -15.76 12.24
C HIS A 352 -1.85 -14.61 12.80
N TYR A 353 -1.90 -14.57 14.12
CA TYR A 353 -2.78 -13.68 14.85
C TYR A 353 -2.53 -12.19 14.55
N ILE A 354 -1.27 -11.76 14.50
CA ILE A 354 -0.92 -10.35 14.21
C ILE A 354 -1.39 -9.99 12.79
N ASN A 355 -1.15 -10.88 11.84
CA ASN A 355 -1.52 -10.65 10.44
C ASN A 355 -3.03 -10.53 10.25
N LEU A 356 -3.82 -11.34 10.97
CA LEU A 356 -5.28 -11.23 10.94
C LEU A 356 -5.79 -9.86 11.44
N ILE A 357 -5.08 -9.22 12.37
CA ILE A 357 -5.47 -7.91 12.92
C ILE A 357 -5.11 -6.82 11.96
N SER A 358 -3.92 -6.90 11.37
CA SER A 358 -3.45 -5.96 10.36
C SER A 358 -4.28 -6.03 9.09
N ASN A 359 -4.98 -7.14 8.83
CA ASN A 359 -5.83 -7.32 7.67
C ASN A 359 -7.19 -6.62 7.86
N HIS A 360 -7.33 -5.43 7.26
CA HIS A 360 -8.57 -4.63 7.32
C HIS A 360 -9.80 -5.40 6.81
N LYS A 361 -9.63 -6.31 5.83
CA LYS A 361 -10.73 -7.12 5.29
C LYS A 361 -11.35 -8.02 6.36
N VAL A 362 -10.52 -8.57 7.25
CA VAL A 362 -10.99 -9.37 8.38
C VAL A 362 -11.93 -8.54 9.26
N TYR A 363 -11.58 -7.27 9.52
CA TYR A 363 -12.43 -6.38 10.28
C TYR A 363 -13.74 -6.07 9.55
N GLU A 364 -13.66 -5.72 8.27
CA GLU A 364 -14.83 -5.44 7.44
C GLU A 364 -15.83 -6.59 7.46
N ASP A 365 -15.36 -7.81 7.22
CA ASP A 365 -16.24 -8.97 7.05
C ASP A 365 -16.81 -9.46 8.39
N LEU A 366 -16.08 -9.28 9.50
CA LEU A 366 -16.47 -9.85 10.81
C LEU A 366 -17.12 -8.86 11.77
N PHE A 367 -16.71 -7.59 11.73
CA PHE A 367 -17.00 -6.62 12.80
C PHE A 367 -17.68 -5.35 12.34
N SER A 368 -17.51 -4.90 11.09
CA SER A 368 -18.01 -3.59 10.62
C SER A 368 -19.51 -3.35 10.80
N ASN A 369 -20.31 -4.41 10.81
CA ASN A 369 -21.77 -4.35 10.93
C ASN A 369 -22.28 -4.50 12.38
N ILE A 370 -21.39 -4.61 13.37
CA ILE A 370 -21.78 -4.70 14.78
C ILE A 370 -22.22 -3.31 15.26
N SER A 371 -23.41 -3.21 15.86
CA SER A 371 -23.84 -1.97 16.50
C SER A 371 -23.11 -1.72 17.82
N GLU A 372 -22.98 -0.45 18.22
CA GLU A 372 -22.29 -0.09 19.47
C GLU A 372 -22.99 -0.67 20.73
N GLU A 373 -24.31 -0.89 20.66
CA GLU A 373 -25.07 -1.61 21.71
C GLU A 373 -24.65 -3.08 21.81
N ASN A 374 -24.55 -3.78 20.68
CA ASN A 374 -24.11 -5.17 20.65
C ASN A 374 -22.65 -5.28 21.06
N LEU A 375 -21.81 -4.34 20.63
CA LEU A 375 -20.41 -4.24 21.04
C LEU A 375 -20.31 -4.06 22.56
N SER A 376 -21.12 -3.16 23.13
CA SER A 376 -21.22 -2.95 24.58
C SER A 376 -21.65 -4.22 25.31
N HIS A 377 -22.59 -5.00 24.76
CA HIS A 377 -22.99 -6.29 25.35
C HIS A 377 -21.80 -7.28 25.37
N TYR A 378 -20.99 -7.33 24.33
CA TYR A 378 -19.78 -8.17 24.29
C TYR A 378 -18.72 -7.71 25.28
N PHE A 379 -18.45 -6.40 25.37
CA PHE A 379 -17.53 -5.83 26.34
C PHE A 379 -17.99 -6.08 27.78
N ASN A 380 -19.27 -5.89 28.10
CA ASN A 380 -19.79 -6.16 29.45
C ASN A 380 -19.68 -7.63 29.81
N HIS A 381 -20.09 -8.52 28.90
CA HIS A 381 -19.92 -9.96 29.09
C HIS A 381 -18.45 -10.34 29.29
N TYR A 382 -17.53 -9.67 28.58
CA TYR A 382 -16.09 -9.85 28.78
C TYR A 382 -15.66 -9.45 30.20
N ILE A 383 -16.02 -8.24 30.62
CA ILE A 383 -15.70 -7.68 31.94
C ILE A 383 -16.25 -8.55 33.08
N GLU A 384 -17.41 -9.16 32.89
CA GLU A 384 -18.07 -10.01 33.89
C GLU A 384 -17.42 -11.39 34.02
N ASN A 385 -16.96 -11.99 32.92
CA ASN A 385 -16.61 -13.41 32.88
C ASN A 385 -15.11 -13.71 32.81
N TYR A 386 -14.25 -12.71 32.55
CA TYR A 386 -12.84 -12.96 32.23
C TYR A 386 -11.88 -12.03 32.96
N ARG A 387 -12.26 -11.52 34.14
CA ARG A 387 -11.35 -10.82 35.06
C ARG A 387 -10.27 -11.78 35.57
N GLU A 388 -9.07 -11.69 35.01
CA GLU A 388 -7.80 -11.95 35.69
C GLU A 388 -6.86 -10.78 35.45
#